data_AF-V6SRJ3-F1
#
_entry.id   AF-V6SRJ3-F1
#
_cell.length_a   1.000
_cell.length_b   1.000
_cell.length_c   1.000
_cell.angle_alpha   90.00
_cell.angle_beta   90.00
_cell.angle_gamma   90.00
#
_symmetry.space_group_name_H-M   'P 1'
#
loop_
_entity.id
_entity.type
_entity.pdbx_description
1 polymer ?
#
loop_
_entity_poly.entity_id
_entity_poly.type
_entity_poly.pdbx_seq_one_letter_code
_entity_poly.pdbx_strand_id
1 'polypeptide(L)'
;MKKILTLVLLTFAVNIYSQTANPKNFKTVKFVYSQKSNFEFDQRGIYGDTTALKALFPGNNYIFQPNPKDSSKTSAFISYHTLTKTKNMGNLRYHLYHTNITTEATYNPKTKKTEYYNYYCPDEELKKILIFLKGSRCNRNKSEMGTIDYSDNIHIKHVGLSIPIKEIAKSLIEFQDSTKSTGTYDEHVIINLSNQEYDLTYLVEFDNNLNKHITPIDIFANSDFGVKKVSNPFYTIELISVSYN
;
A
#
# COMPACT_ATOMS: atom_id res chain seq x y z
N MET A 1 -1.67 -4.36 49.58
CA MET A 1 -2.49 -4.01 48.38
C MET A 1 -1.72 -3.25 47.30
N LYS A 2 -0.82 -2.30 47.61
CA LYS A 2 -0.05 -1.56 46.60
C LYS A 2 0.88 -2.41 45.69
N LYS A 3 1.38 -3.56 46.17
CA LYS A 3 2.28 -4.44 45.41
C LYS A 3 1.59 -5.35 44.38
N ILE A 4 0.29 -5.60 44.52
CA ILE A 4 -0.49 -6.44 43.58
C ILE A 4 -0.91 -5.62 42.35
N LEU A 5 -1.18 -4.32 42.54
CA LEU A 5 -1.60 -3.41 41.47
C LEU A 5 -0.48 -3.19 40.43
N THR A 6 0.79 -3.20 40.86
CA THR A 6 1.94 -3.03 39.97
C THR A 6 2.17 -4.23 39.04
N LEU A 7 1.84 -5.44 39.48
CA LEU A 7 2.02 -6.66 38.70
C LEU A 7 0.98 -6.79 37.57
N VAL A 8 -0.27 -6.37 37.82
CA VAL A 8 -1.35 -6.36 36.82
C VAL A 8 -1.09 -5.30 35.74
N LEU A 9 -0.52 -4.15 36.10
CA LEU A 9 -0.12 -3.12 35.14
C LEU A 9 1.05 -3.53 34.24
N LEU A 10 2.01 -4.33 34.74
CA LEU A 10 3.09 -4.86 33.90
C LEU A 10 2.58 -5.89 32.88
N THR A 11 1.58 -6.72 33.22
CA THR A 11 1.05 -7.71 32.27
C THR A 11 0.26 -7.11 31.10
N PHE A 12 -0.32 -5.92 31.27
CA PHE A 12 -1.02 -5.23 30.18
C PHE A 12 -0.07 -4.52 29.21
N ALA A 13 1.16 -4.19 29.63
CA ALA A 13 2.16 -3.54 28.78
C ALA A 13 2.83 -4.50 27.78
N VAL A 14 2.86 -5.82 28.05
CA VAL A 14 3.54 -6.79 27.18
C VAL A 14 2.69 -7.24 25.97
N ASN A 15 1.39 -6.95 25.97
CA ASN A 15 0.50 -7.33 24.86
C ASN A 15 0.41 -6.29 23.74
N ILE A 16 1.17 -5.20 23.84
CA ILE A 16 1.16 -4.14 22.83
C ILE A 16 2.50 -4.23 22.08
N TYR A 17 2.45 -4.77 20.85
CA TYR A 17 3.53 -4.81 19.85
C TYR A 17 4.60 -5.92 19.91
N SER A 18 4.25 -7.16 20.26
CA SER A 18 5.09 -8.28 19.80
C SER A 18 4.68 -8.63 18.36
N GLN A 19 5.37 -8.04 17.38
CA GLN A 19 5.46 -8.67 16.07
C GLN A 19 6.12 -10.03 16.31
N THR A 20 5.32 -11.09 16.27
CA THR A 20 5.77 -12.42 16.64
C THR A 20 6.85 -12.84 15.64
N ALA A 21 8.06 -13.08 16.15
CA ALA A 21 9.16 -13.57 15.33
C ALA A 21 8.74 -14.82 14.54
N ASN A 22 9.05 -14.89 13.25
CA ASN A 22 8.70 -15.99 12.32
C ASN A 22 8.95 -17.37 12.97
N PRO A 23 7.90 -18.02 13.51
CA PRO A 23 8.05 -19.29 14.20
C PRO A 23 8.39 -20.38 13.17
N LYS A 24 9.26 -21.32 13.53
CA LYS A 24 9.68 -22.38 12.61
C LYS A 24 8.52 -23.23 12.08
N ASN A 25 7.46 -23.38 12.88
CA ASN A 25 6.29 -24.20 12.57
C ASN A 25 5.01 -23.38 12.79
N PHE A 26 4.34 -23.00 11.71
CA PHE A 26 3.00 -22.44 11.72
C PHE A 26 2.14 -23.14 10.67
N LYS A 27 0.84 -23.23 10.92
CA LYS A 27 -0.14 -23.75 9.97
C LYS A 27 -0.57 -22.68 8.98
N THR A 28 -0.72 -21.44 9.44
CA THR A 28 -1.07 -20.29 8.59
C THR A 28 -0.47 -18.99 9.13
N VAL A 29 -0.24 -18.01 8.25
CA VAL A 29 0.01 -16.62 8.66
C VAL A 29 -1.12 -15.76 8.14
N LYS A 30 -1.70 -14.96 9.01
CA LYS A 30 -2.62 -13.87 8.64
C LYS A 30 -1.87 -12.55 8.69
N PHE A 31 -2.05 -11.71 7.69
CA PHE A 31 -1.42 -10.40 7.66
C PHE A 31 -2.32 -9.37 6.98
N VAL A 32 -2.15 -8.11 7.37
CA VAL A 32 -2.96 -6.99 6.88
C VAL A 32 -2.04 -5.88 6.41
N TYR A 33 -2.21 -5.43 5.18
CA TYR A 33 -1.57 -4.24 4.63
C TYR A 33 -2.57 -3.08 4.51
N SER A 34 -2.08 -1.86 4.67
CA SER A 34 -2.80 -0.63 4.31
C SER A 34 -2.02 0.10 3.22
N GLN A 35 -2.62 0.26 2.06
CA GLN A 35 -2.20 1.19 1.03
C GLN A 35 -2.87 2.55 1.25
N LYS A 36 -2.09 3.63 1.17
CA LYS A 36 -2.58 5.01 1.26
C LYS A 36 -1.94 5.88 0.19
N SER A 37 -2.70 6.83 -0.33
CA SER A 37 -2.18 7.87 -1.23
C SER A 37 -1.11 8.68 -0.52
N ASN A 38 -0.03 9.01 -1.23
CA ASN A 38 1.00 9.93 -0.73
C ASN A 38 0.63 11.40 -0.97
N PHE A 39 -0.49 11.65 -1.64
CA PHE A 39 -1.07 12.99 -1.70
C PHE A 39 -1.69 13.41 -0.37
N GLU A 40 -1.50 14.67 -0.05
CA GLU A 40 -2.14 15.34 1.07
C GLU A 40 -3.23 16.29 0.59
N PHE A 41 -4.23 16.51 1.44
CA PHE A 41 -5.46 17.21 1.07
C PHE A 41 -5.82 18.27 2.11
N ASP A 42 -6.26 19.43 1.64
CA ASP A 42 -6.98 20.39 2.46
C ASP A 42 -8.19 20.92 1.68
N GLN A 43 -8.81 22.00 2.18
CA GLN A 43 -9.97 22.64 1.52
C GLN A 43 -9.60 23.39 0.23
N ARG A 44 -8.31 23.69 0.02
CA ARG A 44 -7.81 24.50 -1.11
C ARG A 44 -7.39 23.63 -2.30
N GLY A 45 -6.82 22.45 -2.04
CA GLY A 45 -6.33 21.59 -3.09
C GLY A 45 -5.59 20.36 -2.60
N ILE A 46 -4.71 19.87 -3.48
CA ILE A 46 -3.90 18.67 -3.28
C ILE A 46 -2.42 19.05 -3.21
N TYR A 47 -1.67 18.32 -2.40
CA TYR A 47 -0.23 18.44 -2.25
C TYR A 47 0.43 17.10 -2.53
N GLY A 48 1.58 17.08 -3.19
CA GLY A 48 2.28 15.83 -3.47
C GLY A 48 3.63 16.01 -4.13
N ASP A 49 4.22 14.88 -4.51
CA ASP A 49 5.44 14.84 -5.29
C ASP A 49 5.22 15.39 -6.71
N THR A 50 6.20 16.10 -7.25
CA THR A 50 6.09 16.72 -8.59
C THR A 50 5.94 15.69 -9.70
N THR A 51 6.57 14.52 -9.56
CA THR A 51 6.49 13.40 -10.52
C THR A 51 5.07 12.88 -10.55
N ALA A 52 4.50 12.57 -9.38
CA ALA A 52 3.15 12.06 -9.27
C ALA A 52 2.10 13.07 -9.76
N LEU A 53 2.25 14.36 -9.46
CA LEU A 53 1.34 15.41 -9.93
C LEU A 53 1.40 15.61 -11.44
N LYS A 54 2.60 15.65 -12.03
CA LYS A 54 2.76 15.75 -13.49
C LYS A 54 2.14 14.55 -14.20
N ALA A 55 2.27 13.37 -13.60
CA ALA A 55 1.80 12.13 -14.18
C ALA A 55 0.27 11.98 -14.15
N LEU A 56 -0.39 12.39 -13.06
CA LEU A 56 -1.85 12.32 -12.94
C LEU A 56 -2.57 13.51 -13.58
N PHE A 57 -1.92 14.67 -13.63
CA PHE A 57 -2.49 15.94 -14.09
C PHE A 57 -1.60 16.61 -15.14
N PRO A 58 -1.34 15.94 -16.28
CA PRO A 58 -0.48 16.51 -17.32
C PRO A 58 -1.05 17.85 -17.80
N GLY A 59 -0.19 18.85 -17.91
CA GLY A 59 -0.55 20.21 -18.33
C GLY A 59 -1.05 21.14 -17.21
N ASN A 60 -1.22 20.64 -15.97
CA ASN A 60 -1.49 21.52 -14.83
C ASN A 60 -0.19 22.05 -14.22
N ASN A 61 -0.09 23.37 -14.12
CA ASN A 61 0.97 23.99 -13.32
C ASN A 61 0.71 23.76 -11.83
N TYR A 62 1.79 23.55 -11.07
CA TYR A 62 1.78 23.52 -9.62
C TYR A 62 2.64 24.65 -9.08
N ILE A 63 2.42 25.00 -7.82
CA ILE A 63 3.27 25.93 -7.06
C ILE A 63 3.83 25.20 -5.84
N PHE A 64 4.99 25.59 -5.36
CA PHE A 64 5.55 25.03 -4.14
C PHE A 64 4.98 25.77 -2.92
N GLN A 65 4.53 25.02 -1.93
CA GLN A 65 4.01 25.54 -0.65
C GLN A 65 4.47 24.64 0.52
N PRO A 66 4.46 25.15 1.77
CA PRO A 66 4.64 24.30 2.94
C PRO A 66 3.62 23.17 2.98
N ASN A 67 4.05 21.96 3.34
CA ASN A 67 3.18 20.80 3.44
C ASN A 67 2.15 20.99 4.57
N PRO A 68 0.87 20.64 4.37
CA PRO A 68 -0.19 20.90 5.36
C PRO A 68 -0.05 20.10 6.66
N LYS A 69 0.67 18.96 6.64
CA LYS A 69 0.91 18.14 7.83
C LYS A 69 2.28 18.38 8.48
N ASP A 70 3.22 18.96 7.74
CA ASP A 70 4.59 19.21 8.20
C ASP A 70 5.13 20.48 7.54
N SER A 71 5.02 21.61 8.24
CA SER A 71 5.43 22.91 7.71
C SER A 71 6.94 23.04 7.44
N SER A 72 7.76 22.09 7.92
CA SER A 72 9.19 22.04 7.59
C SER A 72 9.46 21.49 6.18
N LYS A 73 8.48 20.81 5.58
CA LYS A 73 8.57 20.24 4.24
C LYS A 73 7.91 21.14 3.22
N THR A 74 8.46 21.17 2.01
CA THR A 74 7.85 21.81 0.85
C THR A 74 7.20 20.74 -0.04
N SER A 75 6.01 21.02 -0.56
CA SER A 75 5.31 20.14 -1.49
C SER A 75 4.79 20.93 -2.69
N ALA A 76 4.65 20.27 -3.83
CA ALA A 76 3.97 20.85 -4.97
C ALA A 76 2.46 20.83 -4.70
N PHE A 77 1.79 21.92 -5.04
CA PHE A 77 0.38 22.17 -4.75
C PHE A 77 -0.40 22.51 -6.03
N ILE A 78 -1.58 21.89 -6.18
CA ILE A 78 -2.56 22.22 -7.22
C ILE A 78 -3.90 22.51 -6.55
N SER A 79 -4.46 23.69 -6.82
CA SER A 79 -5.78 24.07 -6.29
C SER A 79 -6.92 23.31 -6.97
N TYR A 80 -8.00 23.03 -6.23
CA TYR A 80 -9.18 22.36 -6.80
C TYR A 80 -9.85 23.15 -7.92
N HIS A 81 -9.79 24.48 -7.85
CA HIS A 81 -10.28 25.35 -8.92
C HIS A 81 -9.55 25.09 -10.25
N THR A 82 -8.24 24.85 -10.19
CA THR A 82 -7.43 24.51 -11.38
C THR A 82 -7.81 23.13 -11.91
N LEU A 83 -7.94 22.12 -11.03
CA LEU A 83 -8.32 20.75 -11.42
C LEU A 83 -9.73 20.67 -12.04
N THR A 84 -10.66 21.51 -11.56
CA THR A 84 -12.04 21.53 -12.07
C THR A 84 -12.09 22.08 -13.50
N LYS A 85 -11.26 23.08 -13.82
CA LYS A 85 -11.18 23.67 -15.17
C LYS A 85 -10.66 22.69 -16.22
N THR A 86 -9.81 21.75 -15.83
CA THR A 86 -9.15 20.82 -16.76
C THR A 86 -9.85 19.46 -16.87
N LYS A 87 -11.04 19.26 -16.27
CA LYS A 87 -11.73 17.95 -16.16
C LYS A 87 -10.91 16.85 -15.43
N ASN A 88 -9.81 17.20 -14.78
CA ASN A 88 -8.89 16.28 -14.09
C ASN A 88 -9.42 15.74 -12.75
N MET A 89 -10.60 16.17 -12.33
CA MET A 89 -11.23 15.68 -11.10
C MET A 89 -11.54 14.18 -11.16
N GLY A 90 -11.81 13.64 -12.36
CA GLY A 90 -11.98 12.19 -12.56
C GLY A 90 -10.72 11.41 -12.18
N ASN A 91 -9.56 11.89 -12.65
CA ASN A 91 -8.26 11.26 -12.37
C ASN A 91 -7.95 11.26 -10.87
N LEU A 92 -8.19 12.39 -10.20
CA LEU A 92 -7.97 12.48 -8.76
C LEU A 92 -8.84 11.48 -7.99
N ARG A 93 -10.13 11.39 -8.33
CA ARG A 93 -11.05 10.45 -7.68
C ARG A 93 -10.67 9.00 -7.94
N TYR A 94 -10.28 8.67 -9.18
CA TYR A 94 -9.85 7.33 -9.55
C TYR A 94 -8.57 6.94 -8.80
N HIS A 95 -7.56 7.82 -8.79
CA HIS A 95 -6.33 7.63 -8.02
C HIS A 95 -6.66 7.37 -6.55
N LEU A 96 -7.41 8.27 -5.92
CA LEU A 96 -7.82 8.14 -4.52
C LEU A 96 -8.56 6.83 -4.22
N TYR A 97 -9.40 6.37 -5.13
CA TYR A 97 -10.11 5.11 -4.98
C TYR A 97 -9.15 3.90 -5.03
N HIS A 98 -8.18 3.91 -5.94
CA HIS A 98 -7.26 2.80 -6.19
C HIS A 98 -5.96 2.83 -5.38
N THR A 99 -5.68 3.91 -4.65
CA THR A 99 -4.50 4.01 -3.77
C THR A 99 -4.84 4.04 -2.29
N ASN A 100 -6.07 3.70 -1.92
CA ASN A 100 -6.49 3.60 -0.53
C ASN A 100 -7.20 2.28 -0.32
N ILE A 101 -6.41 1.25 -0.03
CA ILE A 101 -6.85 -0.15 0.02
C ILE A 101 -6.37 -0.76 1.33
N THR A 102 -7.22 -1.55 1.98
CA THR A 102 -6.76 -2.50 3.00
C THR A 102 -6.75 -3.88 2.39
N THR A 103 -5.62 -4.57 2.47
CA THR A 103 -5.47 -5.94 1.99
C THR A 103 -5.34 -6.88 3.18
N GLU A 104 -6.34 -7.72 3.39
CA GLU A 104 -6.27 -8.83 4.35
C GLU A 104 -5.85 -10.09 3.62
N ALA A 105 -4.86 -10.81 4.13
CA ALA A 105 -4.32 -11.99 3.46
C ALA A 105 -3.99 -13.12 4.43
N THR A 106 -4.08 -14.35 3.93
CA THR A 106 -3.73 -15.57 4.67
C THR A 106 -2.83 -16.45 3.82
N TYR A 107 -1.60 -16.70 4.30
CA TYR A 107 -0.67 -17.66 3.70
C TYR A 107 -0.75 -19.03 4.39
N ASN A 108 -0.75 -20.09 3.59
CA ASN A 108 -0.72 -21.48 4.05
C ASN A 108 0.53 -22.21 3.51
N PRO A 109 1.50 -22.59 4.37
CA PRO A 109 2.72 -23.29 3.94
C PRO A 109 2.48 -24.65 3.30
N LYS A 110 1.43 -25.36 3.71
CA LYS A 110 1.13 -26.70 3.21
C LYS A 110 0.71 -26.65 1.74
N THR A 111 -0.10 -25.66 1.38
CA THR A 111 -0.57 -25.48 0.00
C THR A 111 0.32 -24.54 -0.81
N LYS A 112 1.21 -23.79 -0.16
CA LYS A 112 2.02 -22.71 -0.74
C LYS A 112 1.16 -21.66 -1.44
N LYS A 113 0.05 -21.27 -0.81
CA LYS A 113 -0.87 -20.25 -1.36
C LYS A 113 -1.13 -19.13 -0.38
N THR A 114 -1.28 -17.92 -0.90
CA THR A 114 -1.85 -16.77 -0.18
C THR A 114 -3.22 -16.45 -0.77
N GLU A 115 -4.26 -16.45 0.06
CA GLU A 115 -5.56 -15.89 -0.28
C GLU A 115 -5.64 -14.46 0.24
N TYR A 116 -6.20 -13.53 -0.52
CA TYR A 116 -6.30 -12.14 -0.12
C TYR A 116 -7.65 -11.50 -0.48
N TYR A 117 -8.00 -10.47 0.29
CA TYR A 117 -9.17 -9.61 0.11
C TYR A 117 -8.75 -8.14 0.14
N ASN A 118 -9.04 -7.41 -0.92
CA ASN A 118 -8.83 -5.96 -1.02
C ASN A 118 -10.12 -5.22 -0.71
N TYR A 119 -10.07 -4.34 0.30
CA TYR A 119 -11.15 -3.45 0.69
C TYR A 119 -10.81 -2.02 0.27
N TYR A 120 -11.60 -1.48 -0.65
CA TYR A 120 -11.36 -0.15 -1.23
C TYR A 120 -11.96 0.98 -0.39
N CYS A 121 -11.20 2.07 -0.25
CA CYS A 121 -11.45 3.25 0.57
C CYS A 121 -12.07 2.94 1.95
N PRO A 122 -11.33 2.20 2.80
CA PRO A 122 -11.78 1.81 4.14
C PRO A 122 -11.88 3.01 5.11
N ASP A 123 -11.16 4.10 4.83
CA ASP A 123 -11.02 5.30 5.67
C ASP A 123 -12.21 6.28 5.54
N GLU A 124 -12.76 6.71 6.68
CA GLU A 124 -13.85 7.69 6.74
C GLU A 124 -13.43 9.12 6.35
N GLU A 125 -12.17 9.51 6.60
CA GLU A 125 -11.65 10.81 6.18
C GLU A 125 -11.62 10.91 4.65
N LEU A 126 -11.09 9.88 4.01
CA LEU A 126 -11.09 9.79 2.55
C LEU A 126 -12.51 9.81 1.95
N LYS A 127 -13.48 9.17 2.60
CA LYS A 127 -14.88 9.25 2.15
C LYS A 127 -15.40 10.68 2.16
N LYS A 128 -15.09 11.45 3.20
CA LYS A 128 -15.46 12.89 3.27
C LYS A 128 -14.81 13.67 2.13
N ILE A 129 -13.53 13.40 1.83
CA ILE A 129 -12.83 14.02 0.70
C ILE A 129 -13.52 13.65 -0.62
N LEU A 130 -13.80 12.37 -0.88
CA LEU A 130 -14.47 11.94 -2.12
C LEU A 130 -15.87 12.54 -2.29
N ILE A 131 -16.63 12.68 -1.19
CA ILE A 131 -17.93 13.36 -1.17
C ILE A 131 -17.75 14.85 -1.51
N PHE A 132 -16.80 15.53 -0.86
CA PHE A 132 -16.48 16.94 -1.12
C PHE A 132 -16.09 17.16 -2.59
N LEU A 133 -15.29 16.26 -3.17
CA LEU A 133 -14.90 16.31 -4.56
C LEU A 133 -16.06 16.01 -5.52
N LYS A 134 -17.32 15.88 -5.06
CA LYS A 134 -18.54 15.56 -5.84
C LYS A 134 -18.41 14.25 -6.63
N GLY A 135 -17.66 13.28 -6.07
CA GLY A 135 -17.33 12.00 -6.67
C GLY A 135 -18.21 10.84 -6.24
N SER A 136 -18.05 9.72 -6.94
CA SER A 136 -18.69 8.42 -6.73
C SER A 136 -18.71 8.03 -5.24
N ARG A 137 -19.78 7.35 -4.82
CA ARG A 137 -19.85 6.77 -3.46
C ARG A 137 -18.77 5.69 -3.33
N CYS A 138 -17.91 5.83 -2.33
CA CYS A 138 -17.04 4.74 -1.91
C CYS A 138 -17.92 3.63 -1.31
N ASN A 139 -18.20 2.59 -2.09
CA ASN A 139 -18.95 1.43 -1.61
C ASN A 139 -17.97 0.43 -0.99
N ARG A 140 -17.97 0.34 0.36
CA ARG A 140 -17.16 -0.62 1.16
C ARG A 140 -17.35 -2.09 0.78
N ASN A 141 -18.41 -2.42 0.04
CA ASN A 141 -18.80 -3.79 -0.26
C ASN A 141 -18.12 -4.37 -1.52
N LYS A 142 -17.31 -3.59 -2.24
CA LYS A 142 -16.47 -4.14 -3.31
C LYS A 142 -15.21 -4.70 -2.68
N SER A 143 -15.26 -5.98 -2.31
CA SER A 143 -14.06 -6.75 -2.05
C SER A 143 -13.60 -7.41 -3.35
N GLU A 144 -12.35 -7.21 -3.70
CA GLU A 144 -11.70 -8.04 -4.71
C GLU A 144 -10.98 -9.16 -3.97
N MET A 145 -11.28 -10.40 -4.34
CA MET A 145 -10.62 -11.57 -3.78
C MET A 145 -9.67 -12.17 -4.81
N GLY A 146 -8.50 -12.60 -4.35
CA GLY A 146 -7.60 -13.34 -5.20
C GLY A 146 -6.76 -14.36 -4.46
N THR A 147 -5.98 -15.10 -5.23
CA THR A 147 -5.05 -16.11 -4.72
C THR A 147 -3.72 -15.97 -5.43
N ILE A 148 -2.63 -15.98 -4.67
CA ILE A 148 -1.25 -16.13 -5.13
C ILE A 148 -0.84 -17.58 -4.88
N ASP A 149 -0.46 -18.29 -5.94
CA ASP A 149 0.08 -19.65 -5.87
C ASP A 149 1.60 -19.60 -6.05
N TYR A 150 2.36 -20.01 -5.03
CA TYR A 150 3.83 -20.01 -5.02
C TYR A 150 4.43 -21.35 -5.45
N SER A 151 3.75 -22.11 -6.30
CA SER A 151 4.35 -23.22 -7.05
C SER A 151 5.45 -22.72 -8.02
N ASP A 152 6.08 -23.61 -8.78
CA ASP A 152 7.29 -23.31 -9.56
C ASP A 152 7.12 -22.09 -10.50
N ASN A 153 5.89 -21.85 -10.97
CA ASN A 153 5.49 -20.63 -11.66
C ASN A 153 4.45 -19.91 -10.79
N ILE A 154 4.71 -18.65 -10.43
CA ILE A 154 3.77 -17.88 -9.59
C ILE A 154 2.52 -17.53 -10.40
N HIS A 155 1.35 -17.79 -9.85
CA HIS A 155 0.08 -17.49 -10.49
C HIS A 155 -0.81 -16.61 -9.63
N ILE A 156 -1.42 -15.57 -10.22
CA ILE A 156 -2.53 -14.83 -9.60
C ILE A 156 -3.85 -15.16 -10.27
N LYS A 157 -4.86 -15.48 -9.45
CA LYS A 157 -6.26 -15.65 -9.88
C LYS A 157 -7.16 -14.69 -9.13
N HIS A 158 -7.94 -13.90 -9.87
CA HIS A 158 -9.00 -13.04 -9.30
C HIS A 158 -10.33 -13.79 -9.30
N VAL A 159 -11.02 -13.85 -8.16
CA VAL A 159 -12.31 -14.55 -8.05
C VAL A 159 -13.44 -13.59 -8.38
N GLY A 160 -14.32 -13.99 -9.30
CA GLY A 160 -15.47 -13.20 -9.75
C GLY A 160 -15.21 -12.30 -10.96
N LEU A 161 -13.98 -12.28 -11.47
CA LEU A 161 -13.62 -11.64 -12.73
C LEU A 161 -13.11 -12.72 -13.69
N SER A 162 -13.57 -12.73 -14.94
CA SER A 162 -13.06 -13.61 -16.01
C SER A 162 -11.67 -13.16 -16.48
N ILE A 163 -10.81 -12.77 -15.54
CA ILE A 163 -9.44 -12.32 -15.80
C ILE A 163 -8.55 -13.57 -15.77
N PRO A 164 -7.74 -13.79 -16.82
CA PRO A 164 -6.91 -14.97 -16.92
C PRO A 164 -5.93 -15.07 -15.75
N ILE A 165 -5.54 -16.31 -15.44
CA ILE A 165 -4.40 -16.59 -14.59
C ILE A 165 -3.18 -15.91 -15.21
N LYS A 166 -2.60 -14.94 -14.50
CA LYS A 166 -1.39 -14.24 -14.97
C LYS A 166 -0.18 -14.84 -14.27
N GLU A 167 0.81 -15.26 -15.06
CA GLU A 167 2.15 -15.51 -14.55
C GLU A 167 2.79 -14.16 -14.21
N ILE A 168 3.28 -14.03 -12.97
CA ILE A 168 3.88 -12.79 -12.50
C ILE A 168 5.40 -12.92 -12.53
N ALA A 169 6.04 -12.00 -13.26
CA ALA A 169 7.47 -11.81 -13.17
C ALA A 169 7.83 -11.37 -11.76
N LYS A 170 8.80 -12.05 -11.15
CA LYS A 170 9.33 -11.66 -9.84
C LYS A 170 10.20 -10.42 -10.01
N SER A 171 9.98 -9.39 -9.20
CA SER A 171 10.83 -8.21 -9.18
C SER A 171 12.19 -8.54 -8.55
N LEU A 172 13.25 -7.92 -9.06
CA LEU A 172 14.59 -8.00 -8.48
C LEU A 172 14.84 -6.74 -7.64
N ILE A 173 15.22 -6.95 -6.38
CA ILE A 173 15.55 -5.87 -5.47
C ILE A 173 17.03 -5.52 -5.57
N GLU A 174 17.32 -4.24 -5.73
CA GLU A 174 18.62 -3.63 -5.51
C GLU A 174 18.74 -3.24 -4.03
N PHE A 175 19.38 -4.08 -3.22
CA PHE A 175 19.55 -3.81 -1.80
C PHE A 175 20.56 -2.68 -1.56
N GLN A 176 20.22 -1.76 -0.67
CA GLN A 176 21.05 -0.59 -0.33
C GLN A 176 22.10 -0.89 0.75
N ASP A 177 21.92 -1.99 1.47
CA ASP A 177 22.75 -2.36 2.61
C ASP A 177 22.98 -3.88 2.68
N SER A 178 24.02 -4.29 3.43
CA SER A 178 24.33 -5.71 3.64
C SER A 178 23.31 -6.43 4.52
N THR A 179 22.55 -5.69 5.32
CA THR A 179 21.48 -6.23 6.16
C THR A 179 20.24 -6.62 5.35
N LYS A 180 20.17 -6.22 4.08
CA LYS A 180 19.05 -6.41 3.16
C LYS A 180 17.71 -5.92 3.75
N SER A 181 17.76 -4.90 4.59
CA SER A 181 16.58 -4.30 5.24
C SER A 181 15.86 -3.32 4.33
N THR A 182 16.57 -2.75 3.35
CA THR A 182 16.00 -1.78 2.43
C THR A 182 16.58 -1.98 1.04
N GLY A 183 15.74 -1.79 0.03
CA GLY A 183 16.16 -1.85 -1.36
C GLY A 183 15.17 -1.17 -2.28
N THR A 184 15.49 -1.15 -3.57
CA THR A 184 14.65 -0.56 -4.60
C THR A 184 14.39 -1.54 -5.74
N TYR A 185 13.28 -1.36 -6.44
CA TYR A 185 13.07 -1.97 -7.75
C TYR A 185 12.35 -0.97 -8.65
N ASP A 186 12.59 -1.08 -9.95
CA ASP A 186 11.88 -0.28 -10.94
C ASP A 186 10.73 -1.08 -11.54
N GLU A 187 9.61 -0.41 -11.75
CA GLU A 187 8.46 -0.94 -12.46
C GLU A 187 8.07 0.03 -13.57
N HIS A 188 7.88 -0.51 -14.77
CA HIS A 188 7.28 0.22 -15.87
C HIS A 188 5.77 0.22 -15.72
N VAL A 189 5.19 1.38 -15.43
CA VAL A 189 3.74 1.54 -15.23
C VAL A 189 3.11 2.38 -16.32
N ILE A 190 1.93 1.96 -16.75
CA ILE A 190 1.07 2.75 -17.63
C ILE A 190 -0.01 3.38 -16.77
N ILE A 191 -0.01 4.71 -16.66
CA ILE A 191 -1.09 5.42 -15.99
C ILE A 191 -2.26 5.49 -16.98
N ASN A 192 -3.17 4.51 -16.87
CA ASN A 192 -4.31 4.29 -17.78
C ASN A 192 -5.19 5.53 -18.04
N LEU A 193 -5.11 6.55 -17.19
CA LEU A 193 -5.88 7.79 -17.34
C LEU A 193 -5.23 8.82 -18.27
N SER A 194 -3.90 8.79 -18.39
CA SER A 194 -3.13 9.68 -19.27
C SER A 194 -2.49 8.95 -20.45
N ASN A 195 -2.56 7.60 -20.48
CA ASN A 195 -1.81 6.74 -21.41
C ASN A 195 -0.31 7.12 -21.45
N GLN A 196 0.20 7.59 -20.33
CA GLN A 196 1.60 7.93 -20.18
C GLN A 196 2.30 6.79 -19.46
N GLU A 197 3.44 6.44 -20.03
CA GLU A 197 4.37 5.45 -19.51
C GLU A 197 5.34 6.13 -18.56
N TYR A 198 5.59 5.47 -17.44
CA TYR A 198 6.52 5.92 -16.42
C TYR A 198 7.33 4.75 -15.91
N ASP A 199 8.63 4.96 -15.77
CA ASP A 199 9.47 4.11 -14.94
C ASP A 199 9.43 4.67 -13.52
N LEU A 200 8.91 3.87 -12.60
CA LEU A 200 8.83 4.24 -11.19
C LEU A 200 9.77 3.39 -10.39
N THR A 201 10.63 4.05 -9.61
CA THR A 201 11.40 3.42 -8.57
C THR A 201 10.56 3.29 -7.31
N TYR A 202 10.43 2.06 -6.83
CA TYR A 202 9.79 1.72 -5.58
C TYR A 202 10.86 1.49 -4.51
N LEU A 203 10.65 2.08 -3.34
CA LEU A 203 11.42 1.77 -2.14
C LEU A 203 10.71 0.67 -1.36
N VAL A 204 11.45 -0.37 -0.98
CA VAL A 204 10.95 -1.51 -0.22
C VAL A 204 11.73 -1.65 1.08
N GLU A 205 11.00 -1.74 2.19
CA GLU A 205 11.53 -2.06 3.52
C GLU A 205 11.15 -3.50 3.87
N PHE A 206 12.14 -4.30 4.24
CA PHE A 206 11.99 -5.70 4.64
C PHE A 206 12.14 -5.85 6.15
N ASP A 207 11.52 -6.89 6.71
CA ASP A 207 11.74 -7.33 8.10
C ASP A 207 12.24 -8.77 8.09
N ASN A 208 13.45 -8.97 8.62
CA ASN A 208 14.11 -10.26 8.68
C ASN A 208 13.41 -11.27 9.61
N ASN A 209 12.50 -10.81 10.46
CA ASN A 209 11.67 -11.64 11.32
C ASN A 209 10.33 -12.02 10.69
N LEU A 210 10.08 -11.64 9.44
CA LEU A 210 8.86 -11.98 8.71
C LEU A 210 9.10 -13.05 7.66
N ASN A 211 8.10 -13.92 7.48
CA ASN A 211 8.11 -14.91 6.40
C ASN A 211 8.05 -14.21 5.03
N LYS A 212 8.85 -14.67 4.05
CA LYS A 212 8.92 -14.08 2.70
C LYS A 212 7.62 -14.03 1.89
N HIS A 213 6.61 -14.81 2.29
CA HIS A 213 5.29 -14.80 1.64
C HIS A 213 4.35 -13.73 2.23
N ILE A 214 4.81 -12.97 3.24
CA ILE A 214 4.13 -11.77 3.75
C ILE A 214 4.56 -10.61 2.86
N THR A 215 3.77 -10.33 1.83
CA THR A 215 4.09 -9.32 0.81
C THR A 215 2.81 -8.62 0.28
N PRO A 216 2.84 -7.32 -0.09
CA PRO A 216 1.67 -6.58 -0.55
C PRO A 216 1.35 -6.81 -2.04
N ILE A 217 1.17 -8.08 -2.45
CA ILE A 217 0.95 -8.57 -3.83
C ILE A 217 2.22 -8.74 -4.67
N ASP A 218 3.16 -7.80 -4.64
CA ASP A 218 4.44 -7.93 -5.36
C ASP A 218 5.29 -9.10 -4.83
N ILE A 219 6.05 -9.76 -5.68
CA ILE A 219 6.88 -10.91 -5.27
C ILE A 219 8.31 -10.70 -5.73
N PHE A 220 9.24 -10.84 -4.78
CA PHE A 220 10.65 -10.52 -4.98
C PHE A 220 11.48 -11.81 -5.15
N ALA A 221 12.25 -11.91 -6.23
CA ALA A 221 13.02 -13.11 -6.56
C ALA A 221 14.22 -13.35 -5.64
N ASN A 222 14.82 -12.29 -5.12
CA ASN A 222 16.09 -12.30 -4.39
C ASN A 222 15.94 -11.87 -2.92
N SER A 223 14.75 -12.04 -2.33
CA SER A 223 14.48 -11.79 -0.91
C SER A 223 13.96 -13.03 -0.20
N ASP A 224 14.48 -13.27 1.01
CA ASP A 224 14.01 -14.31 1.93
C ASP A 224 13.22 -13.74 3.12
N PHE A 225 12.89 -12.45 3.07
CA PHE A 225 12.26 -11.71 4.15
C PHE A 225 10.87 -11.22 3.76
N GLY A 226 9.98 -11.10 4.75
CA GLY A 226 8.70 -10.46 4.55
C GLY A 226 8.86 -8.95 4.37
N VAL A 227 7.90 -8.35 3.68
CA VAL A 227 7.88 -6.92 3.37
C VAL A 227 7.18 -6.20 4.50
N LYS A 228 7.77 -5.11 4.99
CA LYS A 228 7.12 -4.23 5.96
C LYS A 228 6.43 -3.08 5.24
N LYS A 229 7.06 -2.55 4.21
CA LYS A 229 6.57 -1.36 3.53
C LYS A 229 7.08 -1.30 2.09
N VAL A 230 6.22 -0.80 1.20
CA VAL A 230 6.55 -0.45 -0.18
C VAL A 230 6.08 0.98 -0.40
N SER A 231 6.88 1.82 -1.03
CA SER A 231 6.51 3.21 -1.29
C SER A 231 7.05 3.71 -2.62
N ASN A 232 6.26 4.55 -3.27
CA ASN A 232 6.62 5.25 -4.50
C ASN A 232 6.07 6.70 -4.44
N PRO A 233 6.21 7.54 -5.47
CA PRO A 233 5.67 8.91 -5.43
C PRO A 233 4.14 9.02 -5.27
N PHE A 234 3.38 7.97 -5.59
CA PHE A 234 1.92 7.96 -5.66
C PHE A 234 1.26 7.46 -4.38
N TYR A 235 1.83 6.42 -3.77
CA TYR A 235 1.25 5.74 -2.62
C TYR A 235 2.29 5.00 -1.78
N THR A 236 1.88 4.64 -0.57
CA THR A 236 2.63 3.79 0.36
C THR A 236 1.76 2.62 0.77
N ILE A 237 2.31 1.40 0.73
CA ILE A 237 1.71 0.20 1.29
C ILE A 237 2.50 -0.18 2.54
N GLU A 238 1.83 -0.32 3.68
CA GLU A 238 2.46 -0.62 4.96
C GLU A 238 1.79 -1.79 5.66
N LEU A 239 2.59 -2.68 6.22
CA LEU A 239 2.14 -3.83 7.00
C LEU A 239 1.61 -3.35 8.36
N ILE A 240 0.33 -3.61 8.62
CA ILE A 240 -0.37 -3.18 9.83
C ILE A 240 -0.33 -4.27 10.90
N SER A 241 -0.52 -5.53 10.51
CA SER A 241 -0.50 -6.64 11.47
C SER A 241 -0.09 -7.96 10.83
N VAL A 242 0.47 -8.84 11.68
CA VAL A 242 0.83 -10.22 11.36
C VAL A 242 0.47 -11.11 12.54
N SER A 243 -0.08 -12.29 12.26
CA SER A 243 -0.40 -13.31 13.25
C SER A 243 -0.11 -14.69 12.69
N TYR A 244 0.74 -15.44 13.40
CA TYR A 244 1.07 -16.83 13.10
C TYR A 244 0.17 -17.77 13.90
N ASN A 245 -0.46 -18.75 13.23
CA ASN A 245 -1.38 -19.73 13.82
C ASN A 245 -0.98 -21.16 13.47
#